data_AF-A0A9X7J185-F1
#
_entry.id   AF-A0A9X7J185-F1
#
_cell.length_a   1.000
_cell.length_b   1.000
_cell.length_c   1.000
_cell.angle_alpha   90.00
_cell.angle_beta   90.00
_cell.angle_gamma   90.00
#
_symmetry.space_group_name_H-M   'P 1'
#
loop_
_entity.id
_entity.type
_entity.pdbx_description
1 polymer ?
#
loop_
_entity_poly.entity_id
_entity_poly.type
_entity_poly.pdbx_seq_one_letter_code
_entity_poly.pdbx_strand_id
1 'polypeptide(L)'
;MSTTVETILADLETKTLKAKLREYPALLRRQKSIVAEKRQTLEDAKAARQALEAEMVAEIAAETNGNGKPKFSNAEARAAELVNRKKQNPAYQEAEKACREAEWALNEAQFDLEKLIDEFKAYRYVVDLTARELALLASGVAEEESPKEPF
;
A
#
# COMPACT_ATOMS: atom_id res chain seq x y z
N MET A 1 39.98 31.13 2.57
CA MET A 1 39.01 31.47 1.50
C MET A 1 37.65 31.52 2.16
N SER A 2 36.91 32.63 2.05
CA SER A 2 35.61 32.77 2.72
C SER A 2 34.58 31.89 2.00
N THR A 3 34.23 30.75 2.61
CA THR A 3 33.19 29.85 2.08
C THR A 3 31.86 30.55 2.23
N THR A 4 31.18 30.86 1.12
CA THR A 4 29.87 31.51 1.19
C THR A 4 28.82 30.50 1.65
N VAL A 5 27.78 30.98 2.32
CA VAL A 5 26.63 30.17 2.77
C VAL A 5 26.01 29.39 1.59
N GLU A 6 26.06 29.95 0.39
CA GLU A 6 25.57 29.32 -0.84
C GLU A 6 26.37 28.06 -1.22
N THR A 7 27.69 28.07 -1.03
CA THR A 7 28.54 26.89 -1.26
C THR A 7 28.23 25.79 -0.25
N ILE A 8 28.09 26.13 1.04
CA ILE A 8 27.75 25.17 2.10
C ILE A 8 26.36 24.54 1.84
N LEU A 9 25.38 25.34 1.43
CA LEU A 9 24.04 24.85 1.11
C LEU A 9 23.98 23.98 -0.17
N ALA A 10 24.90 24.21 -1.11
CA ALA A 10 25.03 23.42 -2.32
C ALA A 10 25.71 22.07 -2.04
N ASP A 11 26.78 22.06 -1.24
CA ASP A 11 27.49 20.85 -0.82
C ASP A 11 26.59 19.90 -0.03
N LEU A 12 25.64 20.44 0.74
CA LEU A 12 24.64 19.68 1.50
C LEU A 12 23.37 19.34 0.70
N GLU A 13 23.37 19.58 -0.62
CA GLU A 13 22.27 19.28 -1.55
C GLU A 13 20.87 19.79 -1.10
N THR A 14 20.84 20.86 -0.31
CA THR A 14 19.62 21.27 0.41
C THR A 14 18.46 21.64 -0.52
N LYS A 15 18.75 22.11 -1.74
CA LYS A 15 17.73 22.41 -2.77
C LYS A 15 17.04 21.14 -3.26
N THR A 16 17.80 20.08 -3.52
CA THR A 16 17.29 18.78 -3.98
C THR A 16 16.42 18.13 -2.90
N LEU A 17 16.89 18.12 -1.65
CA LEU A 17 16.15 17.56 -0.52
C LEU A 17 14.82 18.29 -0.29
N LYS A 18 14.82 19.63 -0.36
CA LYS A 18 13.60 20.45 -0.24
C LYS A 18 12.62 20.21 -1.39
N ALA A 19 13.10 20.07 -2.61
CA ALA A 19 12.26 19.76 -3.77
C ALA A 19 11.56 18.42 -3.57
N LYS A 20 12.32 17.36 -3.25
CA LYS A 20 11.77 16.03 -2.97
C LYS A 20 10.73 16.06 -1.86
N LEU A 21 11.03 16.65 -0.70
CA LEU A 21 10.09 16.73 0.43
C LEU A 21 8.77 17.44 0.09
N ARG A 22 8.77 18.39 -0.85
CA ARG A 22 7.55 19.08 -1.30
C ARG A 22 6.67 18.20 -2.20
N GLU A 23 7.26 17.26 -2.92
CA GLU A 23 6.56 16.38 -3.86
C GLU A 23 5.91 15.17 -3.16
N TYR A 24 6.58 14.60 -2.16
CA TYR A 24 6.12 13.38 -1.46
C TYR A 24 4.67 13.44 -0.95
N PRO A 25 4.14 14.54 -0.38
CA PRO A 25 2.74 14.59 0.06
C PRO A 25 1.73 14.34 -1.07
N ALA A 26 1.99 14.85 -2.27
CA ALA A 26 1.12 14.63 -3.43
C ALA A 26 1.23 13.18 -3.92
N LEU A 27 2.46 12.65 -3.99
CA LEU A 27 2.71 11.24 -4.35
C LEU A 27 2.02 10.28 -3.37
N LEU A 28 2.15 10.53 -2.07
CA LEU A 28 1.53 9.73 -1.00
C LEU A 28 0.00 9.76 -1.09
N ARG A 29 -0.59 10.94 -1.35
CA ARG A 29 -2.04 11.05 -1.53
C ARG A 29 -2.50 10.25 -2.74
N ARG A 30 -1.79 10.35 -3.87
CA ARG A 30 -2.09 9.59 -5.09
C ARG A 30 -2.01 8.09 -4.83
N GLN A 31 -0.93 7.62 -4.21
CA GLN A 31 -0.75 6.20 -3.93
C GLN A 31 -1.80 5.65 -2.95
N LYS A 32 -2.17 6.42 -1.92
CA LYS A 32 -3.28 6.06 -1.02
C LYS A 32 -4.62 5.93 -1.76
N SER A 33 -4.86 6.78 -2.76
CA SER A 33 -6.06 6.66 -3.61
C SER A 33 -6.05 5.37 -4.42
N ILE A 34 -4.89 5.00 -4.98
CA ILE A 34 -4.72 3.74 -5.72
C ILE A 34 -4.99 2.54 -4.81
N VAL A 35 -4.43 2.53 -3.59
CA VAL A 35 -4.69 1.45 -2.61
C VAL A 35 -6.19 1.35 -2.27
N ALA A 36 -6.87 2.49 -2.11
CA ALA A 36 -8.31 2.49 -1.84
C ALA A 36 -9.11 1.92 -3.02
N GLU A 37 -8.77 2.30 -4.25
CA GLU A 37 -9.39 1.77 -5.47
C GLU A 37 -9.18 0.25 -5.59
N LYS A 38 -7.95 -0.24 -5.44
CA LYS A 38 -7.64 -1.67 -5.51
C LYS A 38 -8.34 -2.48 -4.42
N ARG A 39 -8.50 -1.89 -3.22
CA ARG A 39 -9.27 -2.51 -2.14
C ARG A 39 -10.74 -2.65 -2.55
N GLN A 40 -11.33 -1.61 -3.14
CA GLN A 40 -12.70 -1.69 -3.62
C GLN A 40 -12.85 -2.78 -4.69
N THR A 41 -11.93 -2.83 -5.67
CA THR A 41 -11.92 -3.87 -6.71
C THR A 41 -11.87 -5.28 -6.13
N LEU A 42 -11.07 -5.51 -5.08
CA LEU A 42 -11.00 -6.80 -4.40
C LEU A 42 -12.32 -7.14 -3.70
N GLU A 43 -12.95 -6.19 -3.01
CA GLU A 43 -14.23 -6.42 -2.34
C GLU A 43 -15.36 -6.70 -3.35
N ASP A 44 -15.39 -5.99 -4.47
CA ASP A 44 -16.35 -6.24 -5.57
C ASP A 44 -16.14 -7.65 -6.18
N ALA A 45 -14.88 -8.05 -6.41
CA ALA A 45 -14.57 -9.39 -6.92
C ALA A 45 -14.99 -10.49 -5.93
N LYS A 46 -14.74 -10.29 -4.63
CA LYS A 46 -15.18 -11.22 -3.57
C LYS A 46 -16.69 -11.32 -3.53
N ALA A 47 -17.41 -10.20 -3.63
CA ALA A 47 -18.87 -10.18 -3.65
C ALA A 47 -19.42 -10.96 -4.85
N ALA A 48 -18.85 -10.76 -6.05
CA ALA A 48 -19.23 -11.51 -7.25
C ALA A 48 -19.00 -13.03 -7.08
N ARG A 49 -17.83 -13.43 -6.57
CA ARG A 49 -17.54 -14.85 -6.29
C ARG A 49 -18.50 -15.44 -5.26
N GLN A 50 -18.81 -14.69 -4.19
CA GLN A 50 -19.73 -15.13 -3.14
C GLN A 50 -21.16 -15.29 -3.65
N ALA A 51 -21.61 -14.40 -4.55
CA ALA A 51 -22.92 -14.53 -5.18
C ALA A 51 -23.06 -15.84 -5.97
N LEU A 52 -22.05 -16.18 -6.79
CA LEU A 52 -22.02 -17.45 -7.52
C LEU A 52 -22.00 -18.67 -6.59
N GLU A 53 -21.24 -18.58 -5.50
CA GLU A 53 -21.22 -19.65 -4.49
C GLU A 53 -22.57 -19.84 -3.81
N ALA A 54 -23.25 -18.74 -3.45
CA ALA A 54 -24.57 -18.78 -2.84
C ALA A 54 -25.62 -19.38 -3.79
N GLU A 55 -25.54 -19.04 -5.08
CA GLU A 55 -26.39 -19.63 -6.12
C GLU A 55 -26.18 -21.15 -6.21
N MET A 56 -24.92 -21.62 -6.27
CA MET A 56 -24.63 -23.06 -6.28
C MET A 56 -25.15 -23.76 -5.02
N VAL A 57 -25.00 -23.15 -3.84
CA VAL A 57 -25.52 -23.71 -2.58
C VAL A 57 -27.05 -23.86 -2.65
N ALA A 58 -27.74 -22.85 -3.18
CA ALA A 58 -29.20 -22.87 -3.35
C ALA A 58 -29.62 -23.97 -4.33
N GLU A 59 -28.96 -24.08 -5.48
CA GLU A 59 -29.22 -25.14 -6.47
C GLU A 59 -29.00 -26.54 -5.90
N ILE A 60 -27.88 -26.76 -5.20
CA ILE A 60 -27.55 -28.03 -4.54
C ILE A 60 -28.63 -28.40 -3.52
N ALA A 61 -29.10 -27.43 -2.74
CA ALA A 61 -30.13 -27.65 -1.73
C ALA A 61 -31.50 -27.96 -2.34
N ALA A 62 -31.82 -27.38 -3.50
CA ALA A 62 -33.07 -27.60 -4.22
C ALA A 62 -33.07 -28.88 -5.06
N GLU A 63 -31.91 -29.49 -5.32
CA GLU A 63 -31.82 -30.65 -6.20
C GLU A 63 -32.43 -31.91 -5.55
N THR A 64 -33.43 -32.49 -6.22
CA THR A 64 -34.10 -33.72 -5.79
C THR A 64 -33.74 -34.91 -6.67
N ASN A 65 -33.78 -36.11 -6.10
CA ASN A 65 -33.71 -37.36 -6.86
C ASN A 65 -35.05 -37.67 -7.55
N GLY A 66 -35.10 -38.74 -8.36
CA GLY A 66 -36.31 -39.17 -9.08
C GLY A 66 -37.51 -39.52 -8.20
N ASN A 67 -37.34 -39.62 -6.88
CA ASN A 67 -38.40 -39.86 -5.89
C ASN A 67 -38.83 -38.58 -5.16
N GLY A 68 -38.37 -37.40 -5.59
CA GLY A 68 -38.70 -36.10 -4.99
C GLY A 68 -38.01 -35.82 -3.64
N LYS A 69 -37.09 -36.68 -3.20
CA LYS A 69 -36.29 -36.44 -1.98
C LYS A 69 -35.02 -35.65 -2.33
N PRO A 70 -34.44 -34.88 -1.39
CA PRO A 70 -33.17 -34.20 -1.63
C PRO A 70 -32.09 -35.16 -2.14
N LYS A 71 -31.40 -34.79 -3.23
CA LYS A 71 -30.30 -35.57 -3.81
C LYS A 71 -29.09 -35.59 -2.86
N PHE A 72 -28.85 -34.47 -2.18
CA PHE A 72 -27.80 -34.32 -1.16
C PHE A 72 -28.45 -34.10 0.20
N SER A 73 -28.64 -35.19 0.95
CA SER A 73 -29.51 -35.23 2.12
C SER A 73 -28.92 -34.63 3.40
N ASN A 74 -27.59 -34.41 3.46
CA ASN A 74 -26.92 -33.85 4.63
C ASN A 74 -25.96 -32.70 4.26
N ALA A 75 -25.45 -31.99 5.27
CA ALA A 75 -24.57 -30.84 5.07
C ALA A 75 -23.21 -31.23 4.44
N GLU A 76 -22.65 -32.38 4.83
CA GLU A 76 -21.36 -32.86 4.29
C GLU A 76 -21.44 -33.20 2.80
N ALA A 77 -22.51 -33.86 2.36
CA ALA A 77 -22.78 -34.18 0.97
C ALA A 77 -22.96 -32.91 0.13
N ARG A 78 -23.66 -31.91 0.66
CA ARG A 78 -23.82 -30.60 0.00
C ARG A 78 -22.48 -29.85 -0.11
N ALA A 79 -21.65 -29.90 0.92
CA ALA A 79 -20.32 -29.30 0.90
C ALA A 79 -19.37 -30.00 -0.09
N ALA A 80 -19.39 -31.34 -0.15
CA ALA A 80 -18.62 -32.11 -1.10
C ALA A 80 -19.03 -31.81 -2.55
N GLU A 81 -20.34 -31.73 -2.81
CA GLU A 81 -20.86 -31.36 -4.12
C GLU A 81 -20.49 -29.92 -4.50
N LEU A 82 -20.57 -28.98 -3.55
CA LEU A 82 -20.18 -27.59 -3.79
C LEU A 82 -18.73 -27.51 -4.24
N VAL A 83 -17.82 -28.28 -3.65
CA VAL A 83 -16.41 -28.34 -4.08
C VAL A 83 -16.31 -28.87 -5.52
N ASN A 84 -17.09 -29.88 -5.90
CA ASN A 84 -17.10 -30.39 -7.27
C ASN A 84 -17.62 -29.35 -8.27
N ARG A 85 -18.74 -28.68 -7.96
CA ARG A 85 -19.30 -27.63 -8.83
C ARG A 85 -18.36 -26.45 -8.98
N LYS A 86 -17.72 -25.98 -7.91
CA LYS A 86 -16.69 -24.93 -7.98
C LYS A 86 -15.54 -25.28 -8.94
N LYS A 87 -15.15 -26.56 -9.00
CA LYS A 87 -14.11 -27.05 -9.92
C LYS A 87 -14.57 -27.19 -11.37
N GLN A 88 -15.87 -27.19 -11.63
CA GLN A 88 -16.41 -27.42 -12.98
C GLN A 88 -17.11 -26.19 -13.55
N ASN A 89 -17.49 -25.22 -12.71
CA ASN A 89 -18.18 -24.01 -13.10
C ASN A 89 -17.17 -22.94 -13.59
N PRO A 90 -17.16 -22.61 -14.90
CA PRO A 90 -16.20 -21.66 -15.45
C PRO A 90 -16.36 -20.24 -14.89
N ALA A 91 -17.60 -19.80 -14.65
CA ALA A 91 -17.87 -18.47 -14.10
C ALA A 91 -17.32 -18.32 -12.68
N TYR A 92 -17.42 -19.37 -11.85
CA TYR A 92 -16.81 -19.35 -10.52
C TYR A 92 -15.29 -19.35 -10.59
N GLN A 93 -14.70 -20.15 -11.48
CA GLN A 93 -13.24 -20.15 -11.68
C GLN A 93 -12.73 -18.78 -12.14
N GLU A 94 -13.45 -18.12 -13.03
CA GLU A 94 -13.13 -16.77 -13.48
C GLU A 94 -13.24 -15.75 -12.35
N ALA A 95 -14.32 -15.80 -11.56
CA ALA A 95 -14.49 -14.92 -10.39
C ALA A 95 -13.41 -15.17 -9.31
N GLU A 96 -13.03 -16.43 -9.07
CA GLU A 96 -11.94 -16.78 -8.17
C GLU A 96 -10.59 -16.29 -8.68
N LYS A 97 -10.33 -16.38 -9.99
CA LYS A 97 -9.14 -15.81 -10.60
C LYS A 97 -9.11 -14.28 -10.45
N ALA A 98 -10.23 -13.61 -10.72
CA ALA A 98 -10.36 -12.16 -10.55
C ALA A 98 -10.11 -11.72 -9.09
N CYS A 99 -10.57 -12.50 -8.10
CA CYS A 99 -10.26 -12.26 -6.69
C CYS A 99 -8.74 -12.29 -6.44
N ARG A 100 -8.04 -13.32 -6.94
CA ARG A 100 -6.59 -13.48 -6.75
C ARG A 100 -5.80 -12.36 -7.43
N GLU A 101 -6.20 -11.99 -8.64
CA GLU A 101 -5.57 -10.89 -9.38
C GLU A 101 -5.77 -9.55 -8.66
N ALA A 102 -6.99 -9.28 -8.17
CA ALA A 102 -7.27 -8.07 -7.39
C ALA A 102 -6.53 -8.04 -6.06
N GLU A 103 -6.39 -9.18 -5.39
CA GLU A 103 -5.62 -9.30 -4.15
C GLU A 103 -4.12 -9.04 -4.39
N TRP A 104 -3.56 -9.61 -5.45
CA TRP A 104 -2.18 -9.37 -5.82
C TRP A 104 -1.93 -7.89 -6.15
N ALA A 105 -2.82 -7.27 -6.94
CA ALA A 105 -2.73 -5.85 -7.28
C ALA A 105 -2.87 -4.93 -6.05
N LEU A 106 -3.71 -5.29 -5.08
CA LEU A 106 -3.80 -4.56 -3.81
C LEU A 106 -2.49 -4.67 -3.02
N ASN A 107 -1.93 -5.87 -2.89
CA ASN A 107 -0.69 -6.10 -2.16
C ASN A 107 0.48 -5.33 -2.78
N GLU A 108 0.59 -5.32 -4.12
CA GLU A 108 1.59 -4.52 -4.84
C GLU A 108 1.42 -3.02 -4.55
N ALA A 109 0.20 -2.50 -4.65
CA ALA A 109 -0.07 -1.09 -4.36
C ALA A 109 0.24 -0.70 -2.90
N GLN A 110 0.03 -1.62 -1.96
CA GLN A 110 0.38 -1.43 -0.54
C GLN A 110 1.89 -1.43 -0.31
N PHE A 111 2.62 -2.32 -0.98
CA PHE A 111 4.08 -2.34 -0.93
C PHE A 111 4.67 -1.02 -1.46
N ASP A 112 4.16 -0.54 -2.60
CA ASP A 112 4.57 0.75 -3.16
C ASP A 112 4.28 1.92 -2.22
N LEU A 113 3.14 1.89 -1.53
CA LEU A 113 2.80 2.90 -0.53
C LEU A 113 3.79 2.87 0.65
N GLU A 114 4.13 1.69 1.15
CA GLU A 114 5.08 1.52 2.26
C GLU A 114 6.47 2.02 1.87
N LYS A 115 6.96 1.63 0.68
CA LYS A 115 8.20 2.14 0.10
C LYS A 115 8.21 3.67 0.06
N LEU A 116 7.14 4.29 -0.45
CA LEU A 116 7.04 5.75 -0.55
C LEU A 116 7.01 6.44 0.83
N ILE A 117 6.38 5.82 1.83
CA ILE A 117 6.37 6.30 3.21
C ILE A 117 7.78 6.23 3.80
N ASP A 118 8.49 5.14 3.59
CA ASP A 118 9.83 4.94 4.15
C ASP A 118 10.86 5.83 3.49
N GLU A 119 10.78 6.01 2.17
CA GLU A 119 11.55 7.04 1.47
C GLU A 119 11.29 8.43 2.04
N PHE A 120 10.01 8.80 2.24
CA PHE A 120 9.67 10.11 2.81
C PHE A 120 10.24 10.30 4.22
N LYS A 121 10.18 9.27 5.07
CA LYS A 121 10.81 9.28 6.40
C LYS A 121 12.32 9.45 6.30
N ALA A 122 12.98 8.73 5.39
CA ALA A 122 14.41 8.82 5.18
C ALA A 122 14.82 10.25 4.76
N TYR A 123 14.12 10.87 3.82
CA TYR A 123 14.39 12.26 3.44
C TYR A 123 14.18 13.24 4.60
N ARG A 124 13.14 13.05 5.41
CA ARG A 124 12.93 13.87 6.61
C ARG A 124 14.08 13.74 7.60
N TYR A 125 14.58 12.53 7.81
CA TYR A 125 15.71 12.28 8.69
C TYR A 125 17.00 12.95 8.17
N VAL A 126 17.28 12.82 6.87
CA VAL A 126 18.45 13.47 6.25
C VAL A 126 18.35 14.99 6.39
N VAL A 127 17.19 15.58 6.12
CA VAL A 127 17.01 17.04 6.26
C VAL A 127 17.16 17.50 7.72
N ASP A 128 16.67 16.73 8.69
CA ASP A 128 16.87 17.04 10.12
C ASP A 128 18.35 16.97 10.50
N LEU A 129 19.07 15.96 10.03
CA LEU A 129 20.52 15.84 10.24
C LEU A 129 21.27 17.02 9.63
N THR A 130 21.02 17.35 8.37
CA THR A 130 21.62 18.50 7.69
C THR A 130 21.33 19.82 8.41
N ALA A 131 20.11 20.00 8.94
CA ALA A 131 19.75 21.18 9.71
C ALA A 131 20.56 21.28 11.02
N ARG A 132 20.78 20.16 11.71
CA ARG A 132 21.61 20.10 12.93
C ARG A 132 23.08 20.35 12.63
N GLU A 133 23.61 19.79 11.53
CA GLU A 133 24.99 20.04 11.09
C GLU A 133 25.21 21.53 10.78
N LEU A 134 24.27 22.16 10.07
CA LEU A 134 24.30 23.61 9.82
C LEU A 134 24.22 24.44 11.11
N ALA A 135 23.39 24.03 12.07
CA ALA A 135 23.29 24.69 13.36
C ALA A 135 24.60 24.60 14.16
N LEU A 136 25.26 23.43 14.13
CA LEU A 136 26.56 23.24 14.78
C LEU A 136 27.64 24.11 14.12
N LEU A 137 27.71 24.13 12.79
CA LEU A 137 28.63 25.00 12.05
C LEU A 137 28.39 26.48 12.40
N ALA A 138 27.14 26.93 12.44
CA ALA A 138 26.81 28.29 12.82
C ALA A 138 27.21 28.63 14.27
N SER A 139 27.07 27.68 15.20
CA SER A 139 27.49 27.88 16.59
C SER A 139 29.02 27.92 16.77
N GLY A 140 29.77 27.11 16.02
CA GLY A 140 31.24 27.11 16.07
C GLY A 140 31.86 28.39 15.50
N VAL A 141 31.22 29.01 14.51
CA VAL A 141 31.63 30.31 13.96
C VAL A 141 31.36 31.46 14.94
N ALA A 142 30.30 31.37 15.76
CA ALA A 142 29.96 32.41 16.72
C ALA A 142 30.94 32.51 17.91
N GLU A 143 31.67 31.44 18.24
CA GLU A 143 32.67 31.45 19.32
C GLU A 143 33.99 32.14 18.90
N GLU A 144 34.38 32.07 17.62
CA GLU A 144 35.61 32.68 17.10
C GLU A 144 35.54 34.21 16.96
N GLU A 145 34.35 34.80 16.86
CA GLU A 145 34.16 36.26 16.70
C GLU A 145 34.06 37.03 18.03
N SER A 146 34.23 36.39 19.18
CA SER A 146 34.23 37.10 20.47
C SER A 146 35.51 37.96 20.62
N PRO A 147 35.43 39.30 20.63
CA PRO A 147 36.61 40.13 20.76
C PRO A 147 37.16 39.97 22.18
N LYS A 148 38.43 39.54 22.30
CA LYS A 148 39.18 39.65 23.56
C LYS A 148 39.20 41.12 23.94
N GLU A 149 38.42 41.49 24.97
CA GLU A 149 38.45 42.84 25.53
C GLU A 149 39.90 43.19 25.90
N PRO A 150 40.44 44.32 25.42
CA PRO A 150 41.74 44.79 25.87
C PRO A 150 41.58 45.31 27.29
N PHE A 151 42.23 44.64 28.24
CA PHE A 151 42.48 45.14 29.59
C PHE A 151 43.41 46.37 29.55
#